data_AF-A0A1X2FWE1-F1
#
_entry.id   AF-A0A1X2FWE1-F1
#
_cell.length_a   1.000
_cell.length_b   1.000
_cell.length_c   1.000
_cell.angle_alpha   90.00
_cell.angle_beta   90.00
_cell.angle_gamma   90.00
#
_symmetry.space_group_name_H-M   'P 1'
#
loop_
_entity.id
_entity.type
_entity.pdbx_description
1 polymer ?
#
loop_
_entity_poly.entity_id
_entity_poly.type
_entity_poly.pdbx_seq_one_letter_code
_entity_poly.pdbx_strand_id
1 'polypeptide(L)'
;SSIVIYLFVTDLNDPSKVIAAPGGYLIAPRGEERVGDVSNVVFTNGAIARDNGDVYIYYASSDTRIHVATTTVDRLLDYAFNTPPDALRSVDCVKQRKELIKKNLQLNMR
;
A
#
# COMPACT_ATOMS: atom_id res chain seq x y z
N SER A 1 -5.55 -2.24 18.70
CA SER A 1 -4.85 -1.53 17.61
C SER A 1 -4.83 -2.42 16.39
N SER A 2 -5.03 -1.89 15.18
CA SER A 2 -4.90 -2.66 13.93
C SER A 2 -3.48 -2.56 13.40
N ILE A 3 -2.87 -3.68 13.01
CA ILE A 3 -1.58 -3.68 12.30
C ILE A 3 -1.85 -3.89 10.81
N VAL A 4 -1.21 -3.07 9.98
CA VAL A 4 -1.34 -3.05 8.52
C VAL A 4 0.04 -3.02 7.87
N ILE A 5 0.11 -3.45 6.63
CA ILE A 5 1.33 -3.37 5.81
C ILE A 5 1.23 -2.10 4.96
N TYR A 6 2.29 -1.29 4.97
CA TYR A 6 2.43 -0.10 4.12
C TYR A 6 3.77 -0.18 3.36
N LEU A 7 3.97 0.74 2.43
CA LEU A 7 5.15 0.79 1.56
C LEU A 7 5.73 2.20 1.60
N PHE A 8 7.05 2.30 1.50
CA PHE A 8 7.76 3.53 1.15
C PHE A 8 9.00 3.16 0.32
N VAL A 9 9.54 4.12 -0.42
CA VAL A 9 10.71 3.95 -1.28
C VAL A 9 11.81 4.89 -0.81
N THR A 10 13.04 4.40 -0.76
CA THR A 10 14.24 5.18 -0.41
C THR A 10 15.11 5.44 -1.62
N ASP A 11 15.98 6.45 -1.53
CA ASP A 11 16.93 6.78 -2.59
C ASP A 11 17.96 5.64 -2.77
N LEU A 12 18.31 5.37 -4.03
CA LEU A 12 19.26 4.31 -4.37
C LEU A 12 20.69 4.62 -3.89
N ASN A 13 21.09 5.89 -3.90
CA ASN A 13 22.42 6.33 -3.48
C ASN A 13 22.47 6.70 -2.00
N ASP A 14 21.34 7.12 -1.42
CA ASP A 14 21.20 7.40 0.01
C ASP A 14 19.96 6.72 0.62
N PRO A 15 20.08 5.47 1.09
CA PRO A 15 18.96 4.71 1.63
C PRO A 15 18.31 5.31 2.89
N SER A 16 18.95 6.30 3.54
CA SER A 16 18.35 7.00 4.68
C SER A 16 17.24 7.97 4.27
N LYS A 17 17.20 8.33 2.98
CA LYS A 17 16.27 9.31 2.43
C LYS A 17 15.06 8.63 1.81
N VAL A 18 13.87 8.90 2.35
CA VAL A 18 12.59 8.49 1.75
C VAL A 18 12.28 9.40 0.55
N ILE A 19 12.04 8.79 -0.61
CA ILE A 19 11.70 9.49 -1.88
C ILE A 19 10.25 9.28 -2.32
N ALA A 20 9.55 8.28 -1.77
CA ALA A 20 8.11 8.12 -1.93
C ALA A 20 7.49 7.48 -0.68
N ALA A 21 6.37 8.05 -0.21
CA ALA A 21 5.61 7.57 0.94
C ALA A 21 4.11 7.78 0.66
N PRO A 22 3.43 6.80 0.02
CA PRO A 22 2.00 6.87 -0.24
C PRO A 22 1.22 6.91 1.08
N GLY A 23 0.09 7.64 1.10
CA GLY A 23 -0.77 7.71 2.27
C GLY A 23 -1.54 6.41 2.51
N GLY A 24 -1.75 6.05 3.78
CA GLY A 24 -2.57 4.91 4.17
C GLY A 24 -1.82 3.57 4.22
N TYR A 25 -2.48 2.50 3.80
CA TYR A 25 -1.96 1.12 3.84
C TYR A 25 -1.95 0.49 2.45
N LEU A 26 -1.05 -0.47 2.26
CA LEU A 26 -1.01 -1.37 1.11
C LEU A 26 -1.90 -2.60 1.36
N ILE A 27 -1.75 -3.27 2.51
CA ILE A 27 -2.54 -4.44 2.90
C ILE A 27 -3.10 -4.20 4.31
N ALA A 28 -4.40 -4.39 4.47
CA ALA A 28 -5.10 -4.41 5.75
C ALA A 28 -5.98 -5.65 5.84
N PRO A 29 -6.32 -6.14 7.05
CA PRO A 29 -7.08 -7.37 7.20
C PRO A 29 -8.44 -7.30 6.48
N ARG A 30 -8.75 -8.31 5.66
CA ARG A 30 -10.03 -8.46 4.96
C ARG A 30 -10.69 -9.81 5.26
N GLY A 31 -12.01 -9.80 5.43
CA GLY A 31 -12.78 -11.02 5.68
C GLY A 31 -12.24 -11.80 6.89
N GLU A 32 -11.94 -13.08 6.67
CA GLU A 32 -11.45 -14.00 7.70
C GLU A 32 -10.08 -13.62 8.27
N GLU A 33 -9.28 -12.81 7.56
CA GLU A 33 -7.99 -12.32 8.05
C GLU A 33 -8.12 -11.48 9.33
N ARG A 34 -9.33 -10.99 9.64
CA ARG A 34 -9.62 -10.21 10.85
C ARG A 34 -9.68 -11.05 12.12
N VAL A 35 -9.81 -12.37 12.00
CA VAL A 35 -10.05 -13.28 13.13
C VAL A 35 -8.91 -14.28 13.27
N GLY A 36 -8.40 -14.40 14.50
CA GLY A 36 -7.34 -15.30 14.89
C GLY A 36 -6.83 -14.95 16.27
N ASP A 37 -5.73 -15.58 16.68
CA ASP A 37 -5.13 -15.45 18.01
C ASP A 37 -4.83 -13.99 18.37
N VAL A 38 -4.35 -13.20 17.40
CA VAL A 38 -4.16 -11.75 17.53
C VAL A 38 -4.98 -11.04 16.45
N SER A 39 -6.27 -10.87 16.71
CA SER A 39 -7.23 -10.36 15.72
C SER A 39 -6.89 -8.95 15.18
N ASN A 40 -7.30 -8.70 13.94
CA ASN A 40 -7.17 -7.41 13.23
C ASN A 40 -5.70 -7.00 12.94
N VAL A 41 -4.86 -8.00 12.68
CA VAL A 41 -3.44 -7.85 12.31
C VAL A 41 -3.18 -8.49 10.95
N VAL A 42 -2.43 -7.79 10.09
CA VAL A 42 -1.66 -8.41 9.01
C VAL A 42 -0.21 -7.99 9.13
N PHE A 43 0.71 -8.92 8.87
CA PHE A 43 2.15 -8.70 9.02
C PHE A 43 2.93 -9.43 7.95
N THR A 44 4.03 -8.85 7.46
CA THR A 44 4.93 -9.50 6.48
C THR A 44 6.38 -9.36 6.92
N ASN A 45 7.14 -10.42 6.69
CA ASN A 45 8.59 -10.49 6.89
C ASN A 45 9.34 -11.07 5.68
N GLY A 46 8.65 -11.25 4.55
CA GLY A 46 9.24 -11.90 3.39
C GLY A 46 8.48 -11.61 2.10
N ALA A 47 9.25 -11.24 1.07
CA ALA A 47 8.76 -11.15 -0.29
C ALA A 47 9.80 -11.78 -1.24
N ILE A 48 9.32 -12.33 -2.36
CA ILE A 48 10.16 -12.84 -3.45
C ILE A 48 9.92 -11.95 -4.67
N ALA A 49 10.96 -11.26 -5.14
CA ALA A 49 10.98 -10.59 -6.44
C ALA A 49 11.70 -11.49 -7.44
N ARG A 50 11.05 -11.78 -8.58
CA ARG A 50 11.59 -12.60 -9.67
C ARG A 50 12.17 -11.72 -10.77
N ASP A 51 13.07 -12.28 -11.57
CA ASP A 51 13.72 -11.60 -12.70
C ASP A 51 12.73 -11.13 -13.78
N ASN A 52 11.57 -11.78 -13.90
CA ASN A 52 10.50 -11.39 -14.81
C ASN A 52 9.64 -10.22 -14.28
N GLY A 53 9.97 -9.67 -13.11
CA GLY A 53 9.25 -8.56 -12.48
C GLY A 53 8.12 -8.97 -11.53
N ASP A 54 7.79 -10.27 -11.42
CA ASP A 54 6.77 -10.76 -10.49
C ASP A 54 7.25 -10.59 -9.03
N VAL A 55 6.32 -10.20 -8.15
CA VAL A 55 6.56 -10.08 -6.71
C VAL A 55 5.50 -10.86 -5.94
N TYR A 56 5.95 -11.73 -5.04
CA TYR A 56 5.13 -12.48 -4.10
C TYR A 56 5.36 -11.95 -2.69
N ILE A 57 4.34 -11.37 -2.06
CA ILE A 57 4.40 -10.88 -0.68
C ILE A 57 3.73 -11.92 0.20
N TYR A 58 4.50 -12.59 1.06
CA TYR A 58 3.97 -13.53 2.04
C TYR A 58 3.61 -12.78 3.31
N TYR A 59 2.35 -12.81 3.70
CA TYR A 59 1.87 -12.10 4.88
C TYR A 59 1.01 -12.99 5.76
N ALA A 60 1.22 -12.89 7.07
CA ALA A 60 0.38 -13.54 8.06
C ALA A 60 -0.86 -12.70 8.36
N SER A 61 -1.98 -13.37 8.66
CA SER A 61 -3.18 -12.75 9.22
C SER A 61 -3.46 -13.25 10.63
N SER A 62 -3.71 -12.31 11.53
CA SER A 62 -4.10 -12.53 12.93
C SER A 62 -3.24 -13.56 13.68
N ASP A 63 -1.93 -13.61 13.39
CA ASP A 63 -0.93 -14.55 13.93
C ASP A 63 -1.31 -16.05 13.79
N THR A 64 -2.17 -16.39 12.82
CA THR A 64 -2.71 -17.75 12.70
C THR A 64 -2.40 -18.42 11.36
N ARG A 65 -2.38 -17.67 10.26
CA ARG A 65 -2.26 -18.23 8.89
C ARG A 65 -1.39 -17.35 8.01
N ILE A 66 -0.72 -17.95 7.02
CA ILE A 66 0.05 -17.24 5.99
C ILE A 66 -0.73 -17.22 4.68
N HIS A 67 -0.74 -16.06 4.03
CA HIS A 67 -1.32 -15.78 2.72
C HIS A 67 -0.24 -15.29 1.75
N VAL A 68 -0.59 -15.19 0.47
CA VAL A 68 0.28 -14.59 -0.55
C VAL A 68 -0.50 -13.55 -1.36
N ALA A 69 0.08 -12.35 -1.49
CA ALA A 69 -0.36 -11.35 -2.45
C ALA A 69 0.62 -11.30 -3.62
N THR A 70 0.10 -11.35 -4.84
CA THR A 70 0.91 -11.29 -6.08
C THR A 70 0.80 -9.92 -6.74
N THR A 71 1.92 -9.35 -7.14
CA THR A 71 2.01 -8.07 -7.85
C THR A 71 3.24 -8.07 -8.77
N THR A 72 3.59 -6.93 -9.35
CA THR A 72 4.86 -6.72 -10.06
C THR A 72 5.63 -5.56 -9.46
N VAL A 73 6.94 -5.49 -9.72
CA VAL A 73 7.78 -4.34 -9.34
C VAL A 73 7.19 -3.05 -9.87
N ASP A 74 6.81 -3.01 -11.16
CA ASP A 74 6.24 -1.83 -11.80
C ASP A 74 4.95 -1.36 -11.12
N ARG A 75 4.07 -2.29 -10.73
CA ARG A 75 2.83 -1.96 -10.00
C ARG A 75 3.09 -1.44 -8.59
N LEU A 76 4.10 -1.97 -7.90
CA LEU A 76 4.48 -1.47 -6.58
C LEU A 76 5.10 -0.07 -6.65
N LEU A 77 5.95 0.19 -7.65
CA LEU A 77 6.51 1.52 -7.88
C LEU A 77 5.44 2.51 -8.32
N ASP A 78 4.54 2.13 -9.24
CA ASP A 78 3.39 2.96 -9.62
C ASP A 78 2.55 3.32 -8.38
N TYR A 79 2.20 2.33 -7.56
CA TYR A 79 1.48 2.58 -6.30
C TYR A 79 2.24 3.55 -5.40
N ALA A 80 3.55 3.36 -5.20
CA ALA A 80 4.34 4.18 -4.29
C ALA A 80 4.47 5.65 -4.73
N PHE A 81 4.73 5.87 -6.02
CA PHE A 81 5.00 7.21 -6.55
C PHE A 81 3.74 7.96 -6.98
N ASN A 82 2.66 7.26 -7.35
CA ASN A 82 1.45 7.88 -7.89
C ASN A 82 0.25 7.85 -6.93
N THR A 83 0.29 7.05 -5.86
CA THR A 83 -0.68 7.22 -4.77
C THR A 83 -0.33 8.48 -3.99
N PRO A 84 -1.29 9.40 -3.77
CA PRO A 84 -0.99 10.63 -3.05
C PRO A 84 -0.48 10.37 -1.62
N PRO A 85 0.47 11.18 -1.13
CA PRO A 85 0.90 11.10 0.26
C PRO A 85 -0.26 11.47 1.20
N ASP A 86 -0.14 11.07 2.47
CA ASP A 86 -1.12 11.42 3.49
C ASP A 86 -1.21 12.94 3.66
N ALA A 87 -2.42 13.48 3.50
CA ALA A 87 -2.68 14.91 3.68
C ALA A 87 -2.79 15.33 5.16
N LEU A 88 -2.71 14.36 6.09
CA LEU A 88 -2.66 14.47 7.55
C LEU A 88 -3.90 15.07 8.23
N ARG A 89 -4.71 15.85 7.51
CA ARG A 89 -5.91 16.52 8.02
C ARG A 89 -7.11 16.21 7.13
N SER A 90 -8.24 15.91 7.75
CA SER A 90 -9.48 15.55 7.04
C SER A 90 -9.89 16.56 5.97
N VAL A 91 -9.75 17.86 6.24
CA VAL A 91 -10.08 18.92 5.28
C VAL A 91 -9.18 18.86 4.04
N ASP A 92 -7.91 18.50 4.18
CA ASP A 92 -6.97 18.41 3.08
C ASP A 92 -7.12 17.07 2.33
N CYS A 93 -7.46 15.98 3.02
CA CYS A 93 -7.86 14.72 2.38
C CYS A 93 -9.07 14.92 1.46
N VAL A 94 -10.06 15.70 1.90
CA VAL A 94 -11.25 16.02 1.08
C VAL A 94 -10.86 16.86 -0.14
N LYS A 95 -9.99 17.86 0.01
CA LYS A 95 -9.49 18.66 -1.13
C LYS A 95 -8.74 17.78 -2.13
N GLN A 96 -7.79 16.98 -1.66
CA GLN A 96 -7.01 16.06 -2.49
C GLN A 96 -7.92 15.11 -3.30
N ARG A 97 -8.98 14.56 -2.66
CA ARG A 97 -9.97 13.72 -3.35
C ARG A 97 -10.82 14.48 -4.36
N LYS A 98 -11.22 15.72 -4.05
CA LYS A 98 -11.98 16.58 -4.98
C LYS A 98 -11.18 16.89 -6.26
N GLU A 99 -9.87 17.10 -6.16
CA GLU A 99 -9.02 17.34 -7.33
C GLU A 99 -8.98 16.13 -8.28
N LEU A 100 -8.90 14.90 -7.74
CA LEU A 100 -8.99 13.69 -8.55
C LEU A 100 -10.37 13.58 -9.24
N ILE A 101 -11.46 13.82 -8.51
CA ILE A 101 -12.82 13.80 -9.07
C ILE A 101 -12.96 14.80 -10.22
N LYS A 102 -12.45 16.02 -10.05
CA LYS A 102 -12.48 17.08 -11.06
C LYS A 102 -11.75 16.65 -12.34
N LYS A 103 -10.55 16.06 -12.21
CA LYS A 103 -9.78 15.53 -13.36
C LYS A 103 -10.57 14.44 -14.10
N ASN A 104 -11.17 13.50 -13.38
CA ASN A 104 -11.95 12.43 -13.99
C ASN A 104 -13.20 12.94 -14.72
N LEU A 105 -13.91 13.92 -14.15
CA LEU A 105 -15.08 14.54 -14.81
C LEU A 105 -14.70 15.25 -16.12
N GLN A 106 -13.53 15.91 -16.16
CA GLN A 106 -13.04 16.56 -17.39
C GLN A 106 -12.68 15.56 -18.49
N LEU A 107 -12.22 14.36 -18.13
CA LEU A 107 -11.95 13.29 -19.09
C LEU A 107 -13.25 12.71 -19.66
N ASN A 108 -14.28 12.53 -18.83
CA ASN A 108 -15.58 11.97 -19.25
C ASN A 108 -16.43 12.93 -20.11
N MET A 109 -16.08 14.23 -20.14
CA MET A 109 -16.75 15.23 -20.98
C MET A 109 -16.05 15.43 -22.34
N ARG A 110 -14.96 14.69 -22.61
CA ARG A 110 -14.27 14.65 -23.91
C ARG A 110 -14.65 13.39 -24.66
#